data_AF-A0A2G9R6T0-F1
#
_entry.id   AF-A0A2G9R6T0-F1
#
_cell.length_a   1.000
_cell.length_b   1.000
_cell.length_c   1.000
_cell.angle_alpha   90.00
_cell.angle_beta   90.00
_cell.angle_gamma   90.00
#
_symmetry.space_group_name_H-M   'P 1'
#
loop_
_entity.id
_entity.type
_entity.pdbx_description
1 polymer ?
#
loop_
_entity_poly.entity_id
_entity_poly.type
_entity_poly.pdbx_seq_one_letter_code
_entity_poly.pdbx_strand_id
1 'polypeptide(L)'
;MIAPSSGHFLCAGGFSVANIRSSRHFGEDVLRFVRTHPLMYTSVYPVNRKPLLLLSDVAYTFTSIAVDIVPASDGEYTVLFLGTDRGTVQKVMILPKGPEETEGVTLEEVEVFRVPSPVKNIRISSKRHQLYVSSDAGVTQISLHRCPVYGDSCADCCLSRDPYCAWDGKACARYTPSPMR
;
A
#
# COMPACT_ATOMS: atom_id res chain seq x y z
N MET A 1 -29.95 -9.25 -12.05
CA MET A 1 -28.93 -8.93 -11.02
C MET A 1 -28.47 -10.25 -10.41
N ILE A 2 -27.16 -10.45 -10.27
CA ILE A 2 -26.58 -11.78 -9.94
C ILE A 2 -26.30 -11.86 -8.44
N ALA A 3 -26.81 -12.91 -7.79
CA ALA A 3 -26.46 -13.22 -6.41
C ALA A 3 -25.09 -13.94 -6.33
N PRO A 4 -24.30 -13.74 -5.28
CA PRO A 4 -22.96 -14.35 -5.13
C PRO A 4 -22.93 -15.89 -5.22
N SER A 5 -24.06 -16.56 -4.97
CA SER A 5 -24.18 -18.02 -4.93
C SER A 5 -24.42 -18.70 -6.29
N SER A 6 -24.47 -17.95 -7.40
CA SER A 6 -25.05 -18.45 -8.65
C SER A 6 -24.22 -19.50 -9.41
N GLY A 7 -22.99 -19.83 -9.00
CA GLY A 7 -22.14 -20.85 -9.65
C GLY A 7 -21.70 -20.57 -11.09
N HIS A 8 -22.33 -19.62 -11.79
CA HIS A 8 -22.11 -19.29 -13.19
C HIS A 8 -20.74 -18.64 -13.50
N PHE A 9 -20.01 -18.21 -12.46
CA PHE A 9 -18.70 -17.56 -12.59
C PHE A 9 -17.54 -18.42 -12.07
N LEU A 10 -17.80 -19.70 -11.83
CA LEU A 10 -16.79 -20.61 -11.28
C LEU A 10 -15.76 -21.01 -12.35
N CYS A 11 -14.51 -21.16 -11.92
CA CYS A 11 -13.47 -21.73 -12.76
C CYS A 11 -13.76 -23.21 -13.04
N ALA A 12 -13.49 -23.65 -14.27
CA ALA A 12 -13.45 -25.06 -14.62
C ALA A 12 -12.43 -25.80 -13.71
N GLY A 13 -12.81 -26.95 -13.15
CA GLY A 13 -12.01 -27.70 -12.19
C GLY A 13 -12.04 -27.12 -10.77
N GLY A 14 -12.82 -26.06 -10.52
CA GLY A 14 -13.08 -25.55 -9.18
C GLY A 14 -13.92 -26.53 -8.34
N PHE A 15 -13.96 -26.31 -7.02
CA PHE A 15 -14.57 -27.23 -6.05
C PHE A 15 -15.99 -27.70 -6.42
N SER A 16 -16.87 -26.78 -6.82
CA SER A 16 -18.25 -27.09 -7.22
C SER A 16 -18.42 -27.45 -8.71
N VAL A 17 -17.34 -27.42 -9.49
CA VAL A 17 -17.32 -27.70 -10.95
C VAL A 17 -16.14 -28.62 -11.32
N ALA A 18 -15.83 -29.58 -10.45
CA ALA A 18 -14.64 -30.43 -10.58
C ALA A 18 -14.64 -31.29 -11.85
N ASN A 19 -15.84 -31.63 -12.37
CA ASN A 19 -16.00 -32.47 -13.55
C ASN A 19 -15.80 -31.73 -14.88
N ILE A 20 -15.79 -30.39 -14.88
CA ILE A 20 -15.56 -29.58 -16.08
C ILE A 20 -14.07 -29.25 -16.15
N ARG A 21 -13.33 -29.88 -17.07
CA ARG A 21 -11.88 -29.71 -17.19
C ARG A 21 -11.44 -28.44 -17.95
N SER A 22 -12.36 -27.84 -18.71
CA SER A 22 -12.09 -26.65 -19.52
C SER A 22 -13.35 -25.79 -19.62
N SER A 23 -13.19 -24.48 -19.68
CA SER A 23 -14.29 -23.53 -19.85
C SER A 23 -15.07 -23.72 -21.16
N ARG A 24 -14.47 -24.41 -22.15
CA ARG A 24 -15.15 -24.78 -23.40
C ARG A 24 -16.26 -25.83 -23.19
N HIS A 25 -16.26 -26.52 -22.06
CA HIS A 25 -17.24 -27.55 -21.74
C HIS A 25 -18.37 -27.04 -20.83
N PHE A 26 -18.46 -25.71 -20.61
CA PHE A 26 -19.64 -25.12 -19.97
C PHE A 26 -20.86 -25.16 -20.91
N GLY A 27 -22.04 -25.30 -20.32
CA GLY A 27 -23.30 -25.26 -21.04
C GLY A 27 -23.60 -23.88 -21.65
N GLU A 28 -24.31 -23.87 -22.77
CA GLU A 28 -24.74 -22.65 -23.47
C GLU A 28 -25.58 -21.71 -22.60
N ASP A 29 -26.36 -22.26 -21.67
CA ASP A 29 -27.12 -21.53 -20.67
C ASP A 29 -26.20 -20.71 -19.74
N VAL A 30 -25.15 -21.34 -19.20
CA VAL A 30 -24.15 -20.67 -18.35
C VAL A 30 -23.41 -19.59 -19.15
N LEU A 31 -22.98 -19.92 -20.38
CA LEU A 31 -22.27 -18.98 -21.25
C LEU A 31 -23.14 -17.78 -21.63
N ARG A 32 -24.42 -18.01 -22.00
CA ARG A 32 -25.39 -16.95 -22.30
C ARG A 32 -25.68 -16.09 -21.07
N PHE A 33 -25.79 -16.69 -19.90
CA PHE A 33 -26.03 -15.97 -18.65
C PHE A 33 -24.88 -15.01 -18.34
N VAL A 34 -23.64 -15.50 -18.29
CA VAL A 34 -22.45 -14.67 -18.00
C VAL A 34 -22.29 -13.54 -19.03
N ARG A 35 -22.59 -13.81 -20.31
CA ARG A 35 -22.54 -12.81 -21.37
C ARG A 35 -23.58 -11.70 -21.21
N THR A 36 -24.77 -12.04 -20.73
CA THR A 36 -25.89 -11.08 -20.56
C THR A 36 -25.89 -10.40 -19.19
N HIS A 37 -25.14 -10.95 -18.23
CA HIS A 37 -25.05 -10.45 -16.86
C HIS A 37 -23.59 -10.37 -16.41
N PRO A 38 -22.80 -9.39 -16.86
CA PRO A 38 -21.41 -9.26 -16.43
C PRO A 38 -21.24 -8.62 -15.04
N LEU A 39 -22.27 -7.93 -14.53
CA LEU A 39 -22.20 -7.17 -13.29
C LEU A 39 -22.79 -7.92 -12.10
N MET A 40 -22.03 -7.96 -11.01
CA MET A 40 -22.50 -8.45 -9.72
C MET A 40 -23.49 -7.48 -9.07
N TYR A 41 -24.44 -8.01 -8.30
CA TYR A 41 -25.39 -7.19 -7.53
C TYR A 41 -24.74 -6.53 -6.31
N THR A 42 -23.86 -7.26 -5.62
CA THR A 42 -23.26 -6.84 -4.36
C THR A 42 -22.02 -5.97 -4.59
N SER A 43 -21.95 -4.83 -3.92
CA SER A 43 -20.76 -3.98 -3.90
C SER A 43 -19.66 -4.57 -3.03
N VAL A 44 -18.41 -4.30 -3.42
CA VAL A 44 -17.24 -4.52 -2.55
C VAL A 44 -17.10 -3.29 -1.66
N TYR A 45 -17.09 -3.50 -0.35
CA TYR A 45 -16.81 -2.44 0.62
C TYR A 45 -15.37 -2.54 1.10
N PRO A 46 -14.71 -1.42 1.44
CA PRO A 46 -13.42 -1.47 2.10
C PRO A 46 -13.55 -2.17 3.46
N VAL A 47 -12.41 -2.68 3.96
CA VAL A 47 -12.30 -3.20 5.32
C VAL A 47 -12.84 -2.13 6.29
N ASN A 48 -13.63 -2.55 7.28
CA ASN A 48 -14.31 -1.68 8.25
C ASN A 48 -15.29 -0.65 7.66
N ARG A 49 -15.66 -0.78 6.36
CA ARG A 49 -16.59 0.11 5.63
C ARG A 49 -16.20 1.59 5.66
N LYS A 50 -14.92 1.90 5.85
CA LYS A 50 -14.39 3.27 5.91
C LYS A 50 -13.10 3.35 5.08
N PRO A 51 -12.80 4.51 4.47
CA PRO A 51 -11.49 4.73 3.85
C PRO A 51 -10.41 4.78 4.93
N LEU A 52 -9.21 4.25 4.60
CA LEU A 52 -8.06 4.28 5.50
C LEU A 52 -7.49 5.69 5.68
N LEU A 53 -7.53 6.48 4.61
CA LEU A 53 -7.06 7.86 4.56
C LEU A 53 -8.12 8.71 3.89
N LEU A 54 -8.42 9.86 4.48
CA LEU A 54 -9.33 10.85 3.92
C LEU A 54 -8.57 12.15 3.70
N LEU A 55 -8.48 12.58 2.44
CA LEU A 55 -8.00 13.91 2.10
C LEU A 55 -9.17 14.88 2.23
N SER A 56 -9.04 15.85 3.13
CA SER A 56 -10.00 16.94 3.29
C SER A 56 -9.23 18.24 3.07
N ASP A 57 -9.79 19.16 2.28
CA ASP A 57 -9.27 20.54 2.16
C ASP A 57 -7.83 20.67 1.62
N VAL A 58 -7.44 19.78 0.70
CA VAL A 58 -6.13 19.82 0.03
C VAL A 58 -6.26 19.91 -1.49
N ALA A 59 -5.33 20.63 -2.12
CA ALA A 59 -5.35 20.93 -3.55
C ALA A 59 -4.56 19.91 -4.42
N TYR A 60 -4.51 18.65 -3.99
CA TYR A 60 -3.84 17.56 -4.71
C TYR A 60 -4.64 16.26 -4.58
N THR A 61 -4.39 15.32 -5.49
CA THR A 61 -4.97 13.97 -5.47
C THR A 61 -3.88 12.91 -5.38
N PHE A 62 -4.20 11.78 -4.75
CA PHE A 62 -3.32 10.61 -4.76
C PHE A 62 -3.40 9.89 -6.10
N THR A 63 -2.25 9.57 -6.69
CA THR A 63 -2.14 8.99 -8.03
C THR A 63 -1.59 7.56 -8.02
N SER A 64 -0.75 7.23 -7.05
CA SER A 64 -0.07 5.94 -6.98
C SER A 64 0.24 5.56 -5.54
N ILE A 65 0.40 4.26 -5.30
CA ILE A 65 0.66 3.70 -3.98
C ILE A 65 1.71 2.59 -4.09
N ALA A 66 2.63 2.56 -3.14
CA ALA A 66 3.45 1.39 -2.84
C ALA A 66 3.37 1.11 -1.34
N VAL A 67 3.45 -0.16 -0.95
CA VAL A 67 3.28 -0.60 0.44
C VAL A 67 4.49 -1.43 0.85
N ASP A 68 5.05 -1.14 2.02
CA ASP A 68 6.06 -1.96 2.67
C ASP A 68 5.55 -2.46 4.03
N ILE A 69 6.00 -3.65 4.41
CA ILE A 69 5.80 -4.20 5.76
C ILE A 69 7.17 -4.19 6.44
N VAL A 70 7.31 -3.30 7.43
CA VAL A 70 8.59 -2.93 7.99
C VAL A 70 8.73 -3.57 9.37
N PRO A 71 9.72 -4.46 9.58
CA PRO A 71 10.03 -4.93 10.93
C PRO A 71 10.64 -3.78 11.74
N ALA A 72 10.14 -3.60 12.94
CA ALA A 72 10.60 -2.64 13.95
C ALA A 72 10.85 -3.34 15.28
N SER A 73 11.27 -2.60 16.31
CA SER A 73 11.64 -3.15 17.62
C SER A 73 10.50 -3.88 18.36
N ASP A 74 9.27 -3.48 18.09
CA ASP A 74 8.05 -3.87 18.82
C ASP A 74 7.03 -4.60 17.93
N GLY A 75 7.33 -4.83 16.66
CA GLY A 75 6.46 -5.55 15.74
C GLY A 75 6.71 -5.20 14.29
N GLU A 76 5.73 -5.48 13.44
CA GLU A 76 5.74 -5.09 12.03
C GLU A 76 4.74 -3.97 11.79
N TYR A 77 5.16 -2.98 11.00
CA TYR A 77 4.33 -1.84 10.64
C TYR A 77 4.06 -1.80 9.14
N THR A 78 2.82 -1.51 8.77
CA THR A 78 2.47 -1.22 7.37
C THR A 78 2.77 0.24 7.06
N VAL A 79 3.65 0.48 6.08
CA VAL A 79 4.00 1.81 5.61
C VAL A 79 3.57 1.98 4.15
N LEU A 80 2.79 3.03 3.89
CA LEU A 80 2.35 3.43 2.57
C LEU A 80 3.24 4.56 2.04
N PHE A 81 3.62 4.47 0.78
CA PHE A 81 4.21 5.56 0.00
C PHE A 81 3.18 6.00 -1.05
N LEU A 82 2.64 7.21 -0.90
CA LEU A 82 1.55 7.73 -1.71
C LEU A 82 2.07 8.85 -2.61
N GLY A 83 1.97 8.67 -3.92
CA GLY A 83 2.32 9.70 -4.90
C GLY A 83 1.17 10.66 -5.14
N THR A 84 1.48 11.92 -5.43
CA THR A 84 0.48 12.96 -5.73
C THR A 84 0.56 13.46 -7.16
N ASP A 85 -0.52 14.10 -7.62
CA ASP A 85 -0.56 14.83 -8.90
C ASP A 85 0.30 16.11 -8.90
N ARG A 86 0.85 16.52 -7.74
CA ARG A 86 1.78 17.65 -7.60
C ARG A 86 3.25 17.25 -7.62
N GLY A 87 3.57 15.96 -7.72
CA GLY A 87 4.95 15.49 -7.72
C GLY A 87 5.56 15.34 -6.33
N THR A 88 4.72 15.15 -5.31
CA THR A 88 5.16 14.79 -3.96
C THR A 88 4.91 13.31 -3.68
N VAL A 89 5.66 12.76 -2.73
CA VAL A 89 5.42 11.44 -2.13
C VAL A 89 5.22 11.60 -0.64
N GLN A 90 4.11 11.09 -0.12
CA GLN A 90 3.82 11.02 1.32
C GLN A 90 4.15 9.64 1.86
N LYS A 91 4.86 9.58 2.98
CA LYS A 91 5.09 8.36 3.75
C LYS A 91 4.12 8.32 4.90
N VAL A 92 3.29 7.28 4.95
CA VAL A 92 2.20 7.15 5.93
C VAL A 92 2.30 5.80 6.63
N MET A 93 2.36 5.79 7.96
CA MET A 93 2.29 4.57 8.76
C MET A 93 0.84 4.26 9.11
N ILE A 94 0.46 2.98 9.06
CA ILE A 94 -0.84 2.52 9.53
C ILE A 94 -0.71 1.96 10.95
N LEU A 95 -1.46 2.56 11.88
CA LEU A 95 -1.50 2.18 13.28
C LEU A 95 -2.88 1.63 13.66
N PRO A 96 -2.96 0.58 14.50
CA PRO A 96 -4.22 0.19 15.12
C PRO A 96 -4.62 1.23 16.18
N LYS A 97 -5.83 1.78 16.08
CA LYS A 97 -6.45 2.64 17.10
C LYS A 97 -7.42 1.86 18.00
N GLY A 98 -7.91 0.72 17.53
CA GLY A 98 -8.82 -0.16 18.26
C GLY A 98 -9.06 -1.48 17.50
N PRO A 99 -10.00 -2.34 17.97
CA PRO A 99 -10.24 -3.66 17.37
C PRO A 99 -10.62 -3.63 15.89
N GLU A 100 -11.34 -2.59 15.46
CA GLU A 100 -11.81 -2.40 14.07
C GLU A 100 -11.46 -1.00 13.53
N GLU A 101 -10.54 -0.29 14.19
CA GLU A 101 -10.16 1.06 13.82
C GLU A 101 -8.66 1.15 13.59
N THR A 102 -8.30 1.65 12.42
CA THR A 102 -6.92 1.96 12.05
C THR A 102 -6.82 3.43 11.69
N GLU A 103 -5.66 4.00 11.98
CA GLU A 103 -5.33 5.38 11.66
C GLU A 103 -4.08 5.41 10.80
N GLY A 104 -4.10 6.26 9.77
CA GLY A 104 -2.89 6.60 9.04
C GLY A 104 -2.22 7.84 9.61
N VAL A 105 -0.95 7.71 9.97
CA VAL A 105 -0.11 8.81 10.48
C VAL A 105 0.91 9.18 9.40
N THR A 106 0.82 10.41 8.88
CA THR A 106 1.79 10.94 7.92
C THR A 106 3.11 11.27 8.62
N LEU A 107 4.20 10.63 8.17
CA LEU A 107 5.54 10.79 8.75
C LEU A 107 6.35 11.85 8.01
N GLU A 108 6.29 11.85 6.68
CA GLU A 108 7.00 12.81 5.83
C GLU A 108 6.26 13.03 4.51
N GLU A 109 6.49 14.19 3.91
CA GLU A 109 6.13 14.51 2.52
C GLU A 109 7.35 15.10 1.82
N VAL A 110 7.64 14.59 0.62
CA VAL A 110 8.85 14.97 -0.13
C VAL A 110 8.50 15.29 -1.57
N GLU A 111 8.94 16.44 -2.06
CA GLU A 111 8.97 16.76 -3.49
C GLU A 111 10.06 15.95 -4.19
N VAL A 112 9.68 15.14 -5.18
CA VAL A 112 10.60 14.17 -5.81
C VAL A 112 11.08 14.60 -7.19
N PHE A 113 10.55 15.68 -7.74
CA PHE A 113 10.95 16.24 -9.04
C PHE A 113 11.25 17.74 -8.92
N ARG A 114 12.26 18.22 -9.65
CA ARG A 114 12.60 19.65 -9.70
C ARG A 114 11.50 20.49 -10.34
N VAL A 115 10.85 19.92 -11.35
CA VAL A 115 9.66 20.50 -11.99
C VAL A 115 8.48 19.69 -11.49
N PRO A 116 7.51 20.30 -10.78
CA PRO A 116 6.32 19.61 -10.29
C PRO A 116 5.66 18.82 -11.43
N SER A 117 5.62 17.50 -11.27
CA SER A 117 5.13 16.57 -12.29
C SER A 117 4.35 15.45 -11.61
N PRO A 118 3.13 15.12 -12.07
CA PRO A 118 2.32 14.08 -11.46
C PRO A 118 3.07 12.75 -11.32
N VAL A 119 3.07 12.19 -10.12
CA VAL A 119 3.66 10.87 -9.89
C VAL A 119 2.80 9.82 -10.60
N LYS A 120 3.42 8.97 -11.42
CA LYS A 120 2.74 7.89 -12.16
C LYS A 120 2.94 6.52 -11.54
N ASN A 121 4.16 6.21 -11.11
CA ASN A 121 4.45 4.92 -10.47
C ASN A 121 5.45 5.10 -9.34
N ILE A 122 5.27 4.25 -8.33
CA ILE A 122 6.18 4.11 -7.19
C ILE A 122 6.57 2.63 -7.09
N ARG A 123 7.86 2.33 -6.90
CA ARG A 123 8.37 0.97 -6.70
C ARG A 123 9.36 0.94 -5.55
N ILE A 124 9.17 0.00 -4.64
CA ILE A 124 10.05 -0.24 -3.51
C ILE A 124 11.10 -1.28 -3.90
N SER A 125 12.35 -1.03 -3.52
CA SER A 125 13.41 -2.02 -3.50
C SER A 125 13.88 -2.22 -2.07
N SER A 126 13.24 -3.16 -1.36
CA SER A 126 13.54 -3.43 0.05
C SER A 126 15.01 -3.84 0.25
N LYS A 127 15.59 -4.60 -0.69
CA LYS A 127 17.01 -4.99 -0.66
C LYS A 127 17.99 -3.81 -0.74
N ARG A 128 17.62 -2.75 -1.48
CA ARG A 128 18.47 -1.55 -1.64
C ARG A 128 18.06 -0.44 -0.67
N HIS A 129 16.98 -0.62 0.07
CA HIS A 129 16.32 0.42 0.85
C HIS A 129 16.01 1.69 0.04
N GLN A 130 15.54 1.53 -1.19
CA GLN A 130 15.24 2.63 -2.11
C GLN A 130 13.79 2.61 -2.58
N LEU A 131 13.25 3.80 -2.81
CA LEU A 131 12.01 4.06 -3.52
C LEU A 131 12.32 4.67 -4.89
N TYR A 132 11.78 4.07 -5.94
CA TYR A 132 11.85 4.57 -7.31
C TYR A 132 10.53 5.22 -7.68
N VAL A 133 10.56 6.49 -8.05
CA VAL A 133 9.37 7.30 -8.36
C VAL A 133 9.48 7.81 -9.78
N SER A 134 8.42 7.64 -10.57
CA SER A 134 8.40 8.01 -12.00
C SER A 134 7.28 8.98 -12.33
N SER A 135 7.56 9.89 -13.25
CA SER A 135 6.61 10.80 -13.89
C SER A 135 6.98 10.96 -15.37
N ASP A 136 6.26 11.82 -16.10
CA ASP A 136 6.64 12.19 -17.48
C ASP A 136 7.95 12.98 -17.54
N ALA A 137 8.37 13.61 -16.44
CA ALA A 137 9.63 14.32 -16.36
C ALA A 137 10.84 13.39 -16.16
N GLY A 138 10.63 12.15 -15.73
CA GLY A 138 11.70 11.17 -15.54
C GLY A 138 11.51 10.27 -14.32
N VAL A 139 12.63 9.71 -13.83
CA VAL A 139 12.67 8.81 -12.67
C VAL A 139 13.61 9.37 -11.62
N THR A 140 13.13 9.44 -10.38
CA THR A 140 13.92 9.80 -9.19
C THR A 140 14.06 8.60 -8.27
N GLN A 141 15.21 8.48 -7.64
CA GLN A 141 15.47 7.52 -6.57
C GLN A 141 15.57 8.27 -5.24
N ILE A 142 14.85 7.82 -4.22
CA ILE A 142 14.94 8.33 -2.85
C ILE A 142 15.10 7.18 -1.85
N SER A 143 15.70 7.44 -0.69
CA SER A 143 15.83 6.44 0.38
C SER A 143 14.48 6.17 1.04
N LEU A 144 14.22 4.93 1.48
CA LEU A 144 13.01 4.59 2.27
C LEU A 144 13.02 5.23 3.67
N HIS A 145 14.20 5.65 4.13
CA HIS A 145 14.41 6.23 5.46
C HIS A 145 15.48 7.31 5.43
N ARG A 146 15.32 8.30 6.29
CA ARG A 146 16.27 9.41 6.45
C ARG A 146 16.58 9.65 7.93
N CYS A 147 16.82 8.57 8.68
CA CYS A 147 16.98 8.59 10.13
C CYS A 147 17.91 9.70 10.69
N PRO A 148 19.06 10.04 10.06
CA PRO A 148 19.92 11.12 10.55
C PRO A 148 19.25 12.50 10.58
N VAL A 149 18.18 12.72 9.82
CA VAL A 149 17.44 13.99 9.78
C VAL A 149 16.66 14.24 11.08
N TYR A 150 16.36 13.19 11.85
CA TYR A 150 15.64 13.32 13.11
C TYR A 150 16.51 13.85 14.25
N GLY A 151 17.84 13.95 14.07
CA GLY A 151 18.75 14.59 15.01
C GLY A 151 19.62 13.61 15.83
N ASP A 152 20.39 14.19 16.74
CA ASP A 152 21.47 13.52 17.47
C ASP A 152 21.06 13.10 18.90
N SER A 153 19.76 13.16 19.23
CA SER A 153 19.26 12.76 20.55
C SER A 153 18.35 11.53 20.45
N CYS A 154 18.40 10.70 21.50
CA CYS A 154 17.51 9.54 21.63
C CYS A 154 16.03 9.96 21.63
N ALA A 155 15.71 11.09 22.26
CA ALA A 155 14.34 11.59 22.34
C ALA A 155 13.78 11.93 20.95
N ASP A 156 14.54 12.64 20.11
CA ASP A 156 14.08 13.03 18.78
C ASP A 156 13.91 11.82 17.87
N CYS A 157 14.84 10.87 17.92
CA CYS A 157 14.75 9.62 17.16
C CYS A 157 13.50 8.81 17.54
N CYS A 158 13.20 8.67 18.83
CA CYS A 158 12.00 7.97 19.31
C CYS A 158 10.70 8.69 18.93
N LEU A 159 10.69 10.02 18.95
CA LEU A 159 9.51 10.82 18.59
C LEU A 159 9.21 10.81 17.09
N SER A 160 10.19 10.48 16.24
CA SER A 160 9.99 10.36 14.79
C SER A 160 8.95 9.29 14.41
N ARG A 161 8.80 8.24 15.23
CA ARG A 161 7.93 7.07 15.00
C ARG A 161 8.14 6.41 13.63
N ASP A 162 9.27 6.64 12.95
CA ASP A 162 9.55 6.03 11.66
C ASP A 162 10.02 4.57 11.89
N PRO A 163 9.31 3.54 11.38
CA PRO A 163 9.61 2.16 11.72
C PRO A 163 10.92 1.68 11.08
N TYR A 164 11.45 2.43 10.11
CA TYR A 164 12.77 2.18 9.55
C TYR A 164 13.90 2.73 10.43
N CYS A 165 13.60 3.53 11.46
CA CYS A 165 14.58 4.25 12.26
C CYS A 165 14.52 3.84 13.73
N ALA A 166 15.70 3.70 14.33
CA ALA A 166 15.84 3.39 15.75
C ALA A 166 17.12 4.03 16.31
N TRP A 167 17.14 4.25 17.62
CA TRP A 167 18.33 4.73 18.31
C TRP A 167 19.34 3.60 18.47
N ASP A 168 20.56 3.75 17.94
CA ASP A 168 21.61 2.72 18.03
C ASP A 168 22.50 2.85 19.29
N GLY A 169 22.16 3.80 20.17
CA GLY A 169 22.96 4.16 21.35
C GLY A 169 23.82 5.42 21.15
N LYS A 170 24.07 5.83 19.90
CA LYS A 170 24.90 6.99 19.55
C LYS A 170 24.20 7.98 18.63
N ALA A 171 23.45 7.50 17.65
CA ALA A 171 22.76 8.29 16.64
C ALA A 171 21.45 7.63 16.21
N CYS A 172 20.59 8.42 15.55
CA CYS A 172 19.40 7.88 14.91
C CYS A 172 19.79 7.17 13.60
N ALA A 173 19.70 5.84 13.60
CA ALA A 173 20.14 5.00 12.50
C ALA A 173 19.01 4.11 11.99
N ARG A 174 19.26 3.43 10.86
CA ARG A 174 18.30 2.46 10.32
C ARG A 174 18.13 1.30 11.29
N TYR A 175 16.90 0.93 11.60
CA TYR A 175 16.62 -0.27 12.36
C TYR A 175 17.10 -1.51 11.61
N THR A 176 17.91 -2.31 12.28
CA THR A 176 18.33 -3.65 11.84
C THR A 176 17.81 -4.65 12.85
N PRO A 177 17.01 -5.64 12.44
CA PRO A 177 16.66 -6.75 13.32
C PRO A 177 17.96 -7.37 13.84
N SER A 178 18.09 -7.51 15.16
CA SER A 178 19.18 -8.28 15.72
C SER A 178 19.07 -9.71 15.19
N PRO A 179 20.17 -10.35 14.76
CA PRO A 179 20.14 -11.79 14.57
C PRO A 179 19.72 -12.40 15.91
N MET A 180 18.58 -13.09 15.94
CA MET A 180 18.13 -13.85 17.10
C MET A 180 19.32 -14.66 17.64
N ARG A 181 19.63 -14.46 18.91
CA ARG A 181 20.70 -15.18 19.61
C ARG A 181 20.17 -16.48 20.17
#